data_AF-Q2A0L9-F1
#
_entry.id   AF-Q2A0L9-F1
#
_cell.length_a   1.000
_cell.length_b   1.000
_cell.length_c   1.000
_cell.angle_alpha   90.00
_cell.angle_beta   90.00
_cell.angle_gamma   90.00
#
_symmetry.space_group_name_H-M   'P 1'
#
loop_
_entity.id
_entity.type
_entity.pdbx_description
1 polymer ?
#
loop_
_entity_poly.entity_id
_entity_poly.type
_entity_poly.pdbx_seq_one_letter_code
_entity_poly.pdbx_strand_id
1 'polypeptide(L)' 'VKCGRWNPTPEQVKVLTELFHAGLRTPSADQIQRISAHLGAFGKVESKNVFYWFQNHKARERHHH' A
#
# COMPACT_ATOMS: atom_id res chain seq x y z
N VAL A 1 17.49 1.76 13.97
CA VAL A 1 16.90 0.43 13.72
C VAL A 1 16.35 0.41 12.30
N LYS A 2 16.98 -0.29 11.35
CA LYS A 2 16.37 -0.51 10.03
C LYS A 2 15.09 -1.30 10.28
N CYS A 3 13.93 -0.67 10.16
CA CYS A 3 12.66 -1.40 10.16
C CYS A 3 12.77 -2.50 9.10
N GLY A 4 12.55 -3.76 9.50
CA GLY A 4 12.63 -4.90 8.59
C GLY A 4 11.77 -4.66 7.35
N ARG A 5 12.26 -5.15 6.21
CA ARG A 5 11.54 -5.03 4.94
C ARG A 5 10.13 -5.61 5.12
N TRP A 6 9.11 -4.79 4.90
CA TRP A 6 7.75 -5.25 4.95
C TRP A 6 7.51 -6.24 3.81
N ASN A 7 7.00 -7.41 4.16
CA ASN A 7 6.54 -8.42 3.21
C ASN A 7 5.02 -8.54 3.38
N PRO A 8 4.21 -7.94 2.48
CA PRO A 8 2.76 -7.96 2.62
C PRO A 8 2.21 -9.38 2.48
N THR A 9 1.13 -9.69 3.19
CA THR A 9 0.41 -10.95 2.96
C THR A 9 -0.37 -10.90 1.64
N PRO A 10 -0.77 -12.06 1.07
CA PRO A 10 -1.59 -12.09 -0.13
C PRO A 10 -2.87 -11.25 -0.03
N GLU A 11 -3.52 -11.25 1.14
CA GLU A 11 -4.74 -10.48 1.42
C GLU A 11 -4.45 -8.98 1.40
N GLN A 12 -3.32 -8.57 2.01
CA GLN A 12 -2.91 -7.16 1.98
C GLN A 12 -2.63 -6.67 0.57
N VAL A 13 -1.94 -7.49 -0.25
CA VAL A 13 -1.70 -7.18 -1.66
C VAL A 13 -3.02 -7.06 -2.42
N LYS A 14 -3.94 -8.01 -2.24
CA LYS A 14 -5.24 -8.01 -2.91
C LYS A 14 -6.01 -6.70 -2.66
N VAL A 15 -6.15 -6.29 -1.41
CA VAL A 15 -6.86 -5.03 -1.05
C VAL A 15 -6.18 -3.81 -1.68
N LEU A 16 -4.84 -3.72 -1.61
CA LEU A 16 -4.11 -2.59 -2.19
C LEU A 16 -4.26 -2.52 -3.72
N THR A 17 -4.18 -3.67 -4.39
CA THR A 17 -4.39 -3.78 -5.85
C THR A 17 -5.81 -3.40 -6.25
N GLU A 18 -6.83 -3.87 -5.54
CA GLU A 18 -8.23 -3.52 -5.80
C GLU A 18 -8.46 -2.00 -5.68
N LEU A 19 -7.97 -1.37 -4.60
CA LEU A 19 -8.06 0.08 -4.41
C LEU A 19 -7.37 0.85 -5.53
N PHE A 20 -6.18 0.40 -5.94
CA PHE A 20 -5.42 1.03 -7.00
C PHE A 20 -6.13 0.98 -8.35
N HIS A 21 -6.65 -0.20 -8.72
CA HIS A 21 -7.42 -0.39 -9.95
C HIS A 21 -8.78 0.34 -9.93
N ALA A 22 -9.37 0.52 -8.75
CA ALA A 22 -10.56 1.36 -8.56
C ALA A 22 -10.27 2.87 -8.69
N GLY A 23 -9.03 3.28 -8.94
CA GLY A 23 -8.64 4.67 -9.23
C GLY A 23 -7.99 5.41 -8.06
N LEU A 24 -7.89 4.79 -6.87
CA LEU A 24 -7.17 5.40 -5.75
C LEU A 24 -5.67 5.27 -5.96
N ARG A 25 -5.07 6.20 -6.72
CA ARG A 25 -3.62 6.12 -7.03
C ARG A 25 -2.75 6.97 -6.11
N THR A 26 -3.31 8.02 -5.52
CA THR A 26 -2.59 8.94 -4.63
C THR A 26 -3.43 9.19 -3.36
N PRO A 27 -3.43 8.26 -2.40
CA PRO A 27 -4.22 8.41 -1.19
C PRO A 27 -3.71 9.56 -0.31
N SER A 28 -4.63 10.26 0.35
CA SER A 28 -4.30 11.27 1.38
C SER A 28 -3.74 10.62 2.65
N ALA A 29 -3.18 11.43 3.56
CA ALA A 29 -2.67 10.93 4.84
C ALA A 29 -3.75 10.17 5.64
N ASP A 30 -4.97 10.69 5.69
CA ASP A 30 -6.10 10.04 6.37
C ASP A 30 -6.48 8.72 5.71
N GLN A 31 -6.49 8.66 4.36
CA GLN A 31 -6.74 7.43 3.64
C GLN A 31 -5.64 6.40 3.91
N ILE A 32 -4.37 6.81 3.95
CA ILE A 32 -3.24 5.93 4.28
C ILE A 32 -3.41 5.35 5.69
N GLN A 33 -3.79 6.17 6.67
CA GLN A 33 -4.05 5.68 8.03
C GLN A 33 -5.21 4.69 8.07
N ARG A 34 -6.33 5.00 7.42
CA ARG A 34 -7.51 4.10 7.35
C ARG A 34 -7.19 2.77 6.67
N ILE A 35 -6.48 2.82 5.54
CA ILE A 35 -6.03 1.62 4.82
C ILE A 35 -5.08 0.82 5.69
N SER A 36 -4.09 1.44 6.32
CA SER A 36 -3.15 0.75 7.22
C SER A 36 -3.86 0.09 8.40
N ALA A 37 -4.87 0.74 8.99
CA ALA A 37 -5.66 0.17 10.07
C ALA A 37 -6.47 -1.05 9.60
N HIS A 38 -7.11 -0.97 8.43
CA HIS A 38 -7.84 -2.08 7.83
C HIS A 38 -6.91 -3.26 7.50
N LEU A 39 -5.76 -2.98 6.87
CA LEU A 39 -4.76 -4.00 6.51
C LEU A 39 -4.12 -4.67 7.72
N GLY A 40 -4.14 -4.02 8.88
CA GLY A 40 -3.68 -4.57 10.15
C GLY A 40 -4.41 -5.84 10.58
N ALA A 41 -5.65 -6.04 10.11
CA ALA A 41 -6.41 -7.27 10.35
C ALA A 41 -5.80 -8.50 9.66
N PHE A 42 -5.00 -8.30 8.61
CA PHE A 42 -4.37 -9.38 7.82
C PHE A 42 -2.89 -9.57 8.15
N GLY A 43 -2.31 -8.73 9.00
CA GLY A 43 -0.90 -8.83 9.40
C GLY A 43 -0.25 -7.47 9.69
N LYS A 44 1.01 -7.51 10.13
CA LYS A 44 1.75 -6.29 10.48
C LYS A 44 1.92 -5.38 9.26
N VAL A 45 1.54 -4.12 9.41
CA VAL A 45 1.70 -3.06 8.41
C VAL A 45 1.84 -1.71 9.12
N GLU A 46 2.53 -0.78 8.47
CA GLU A 46 2.67 0.60 8.92
C GLU A 46 2.21 1.54 7.79
N SER A 47 1.76 2.74 8.12
CA SER A 47 1.34 3.76 7.15
C SER A 47 2.39 4.02 6.05
N LYS A 48 3.68 3.98 6.38
CA LYS A 48 4.77 4.15 5.40
C LYS A 48 4.80 3.05 4.34
N ASN A 49 4.41 1.82 4.71
CA ASN A 49 4.37 0.70 3.80
C ASN A 49 3.28 0.91 2.75
N VAL A 50 2.09 1.36 3.18
CA VAL A 50 0.97 1.71 2.29
C VAL A 50 1.39 2.86 1.36
N PHE A 51 1.94 3.94 1.92
CA PHE A 51 2.45 5.08 1.13
C PHE A 51 3.42 4.63 0.04
N TYR A 52 4.47 3.87 0.39
CA TYR A 52 5.46 3.41 -0.58
C TYR A 52 4.91 2.37 -1.55
N TRP A 53 3.93 1.55 -1.16
CA TRP A 53 3.28 0.64 -2.08
C TRP A 53 2.62 1.41 -3.23
N PHE A 54 1.84 2.47 -2.94
CA PHE A 54 1.21 3.31 -3.97
C PHE A 54 2.23 4.07 -4.83
N GLN A 55 3.28 4.63 -4.22
CA GLN A 55 4.35 5.31 -4.98
C GLN A 55 5.08 4.35 -5.92
N ASN A 56 5.44 3.16 -5.44
CA ASN A 56 6.15 2.17 -6.25
C ASN A 56 5.29 1.63 -7.40
N HIS A 57 3.99 1.43 -7.19
CA HIS A 57 3.10 0.97 -8.26
C HIS A 57 2.94 2.02 -9.37
N LYS A 58 2.72 3.29 -8.99
CA LYS A 58 2.72 4.41 -9.96
C LYS A 58 4.04 4.54 -10.72
N ALA A 59 5.17 4.38 -10.04
CA ALA A 59 6.48 4.45 -10.67
C ALA A 59 6.65 3.33 -11.70
N ARG A 60 6.29 2.09 -11.36
CA ARG A 60 6.34 0.96 -12.30
C ARG A 60 5.48 1.21 -13.53
N GLU A 61 4.23 1.63 -13.37
CA GLU A 61 3.36 1.93 -14.53
C GLU A 61 3.95 3.02 -15.43
N ARG A 62 4.51 4.08 -14.85
CA ARG A 62 5.18 5.13 -15.62
C ARG A 62 6.39 4.62 -16.40
N HIS A 63 7.18 3.71 -15.81
CA HIS A 63 8.36 3.15 -16.46
C HIS A 63 8.03 2.06 -17.49
N HIS A 64 6.81 1.51 -17.46
CA HIS A 64 6.32 0.54 -18.45
C HIS A 64 5.53 1.22 -19.59
N HIS A 65 5.51 2.55 -19.65
CA HIS A 65 5.04 3.37 -20.77
C HIS A 65 6.21 4.14 -21.37
#